data_AF-N2A4H2-F1
#
_entry.id   AF-N2A4H2-F1
#
_cell.length_a   1.000
_cell.length_b   1.000
_cell.length_c   1.000
_cell.angle_alpha   90.00
_cell.angle_beta   90.00
_cell.angle_gamma   90.00
#
_symmetry.space_group_name_H-M   'P 1'
#
loop_
_entity.id
_entity.type
_entity.pdbx_description
1 polymer ?
#
loop_
_entity_poly.entity_id
_entity_poly.type
_entity_poly.pdbx_seq_one_letter_code
_entity_poly.pdbx_strand_id
1 'polypeptide(L)'
;MHVKSSSIKEIQDIKRIKKYFLSSGLKSNRALEWDKHLLYFILGINTCYKSDELLCLKWSDILNCNNMSVNDYITYCDYKFYLNTSCKNILYYFIGKYNSIKTDGYVFESRSKPYKPITSEAVNKKYRTIQEELNLNFVFSTMSLRKTFAYWQIFYCHRDYVKMSKLKELLHTMNIGNDINIFACYDINNDKVYINDINL
;
A
#
# COMPACT_ATOMS: atom_id res chain seq x y z
N MET A 1 6.72 9.30 -23.98
CA MET A 1 7.45 9.46 -22.69
C MET A 1 6.63 8.75 -21.61
N HIS A 2 7.04 7.58 -21.12
CA HIS A 2 6.33 6.93 -20.01
C HIS A 2 6.51 7.79 -18.75
N VAL A 3 5.48 8.55 -18.39
CA VAL A 3 5.48 9.32 -17.14
C VAL A 3 5.57 8.31 -15.99
N LYS A 4 6.66 8.36 -15.23
CA LYS A 4 6.88 7.45 -14.10
C LYS A 4 5.84 7.76 -13.02
N SER A 5 5.31 6.70 -12.41
CA SER A 5 4.39 6.85 -11.27
C SER A 5 5.03 7.63 -10.13
N SER A 6 4.21 8.35 -9.36
CA SER A 6 4.68 9.19 -8.24
C SER A 6 4.11 8.71 -6.91
N SER A 7 4.77 9.08 -5.80
CA SER A 7 4.23 8.92 -4.45
C SER A 7 3.09 9.92 -4.19
N ILE A 8 2.17 9.54 -3.30
CA ILE A 8 1.09 10.42 -2.82
C ILE A 8 1.63 11.15 -1.58
N LYS A 9 2.09 12.38 -1.80
CA LYS A 9 2.77 13.19 -0.77
C LYS A 9 1.81 13.95 0.13
N GLU A 10 0.59 14.22 -0.37
CA GLU A 10 -0.42 14.95 0.37
C GLU A 10 -1.40 14.02 1.06
N ILE A 11 -1.58 14.19 2.38
CA ILE A 11 -2.56 13.43 3.17
C ILE A 11 -3.98 13.64 2.62
N GLN A 12 -4.27 14.82 2.08
CA GLN A 12 -5.58 15.12 1.50
C GLN A 12 -5.88 14.24 0.28
N ASP A 13 -4.90 13.95 -0.58
CA ASP A 13 -5.11 13.06 -1.71
C ASP A 13 -5.33 11.61 -1.27
N ILE A 14 -4.63 11.14 -0.25
CA ILE A 14 -4.90 9.82 0.37
C ILE A 14 -6.36 9.76 0.86
N LYS A 15 -6.83 10.81 1.55
CA LYS A 15 -8.22 10.90 2.04
C LYS A 15 -9.24 10.95 0.88
N ARG A 16 -8.96 11.72 -0.18
CA ARG A 16 -9.82 11.82 -1.37
C ARG A 16 -9.96 10.48 -2.08
N ILE A 17 -8.84 9.78 -2.31
CA ILE A 17 -8.83 8.45 -2.94
C ILE A 17 -9.60 7.44 -2.07
N LYS A 18 -9.36 7.43 -0.75
CA LYS A 18 -10.11 6.58 0.19
C LYS A 18 -11.61 6.84 0.13
N LYS A 19 -12.03 8.11 0.15
CA LYS A 19 -13.45 8.50 0.04
C LYS A 19 -14.05 8.07 -1.30
N TYR A 20 -13.29 8.19 -2.39
CA TYR A 20 -13.72 7.77 -3.71
C TYR A 20 -14.04 6.26 -3.74
N PHE A 21 -13.14 5.41 -3.23
CA PHE A 21 -13.39 3.96 -3.13
C PHE A 21 -14.67 3.64 -2.33
N LEU A 22 -14.81 4.24 -1.15
CA LEU A 22 -15.99 4.03 -0.29
C LEU A 22 -17.29 4.43 -0.98
N SER A 23 -17.32 5.63 -1.57
CA SER A 23 -18.52 6.14 -2.26
C SER A 23 -18.89 5.32 -3.49
N SER A 24 -17.88 4.79 -4.21
CA SER A 24 -18.09 3.93 -5.37
C SER A 24 -18.62 2.56 -4.97
N GLY A 25 -18.14 2.01 -3.85
CA GLY A 25 -18.66 0.77 -3.28
C GLY A 25 -20.14 0.87 -2.89
N LEU A 26 -20.55 1.98 -2.28
CA LEU A 26 -21.95 2.21 -1.88
C LEU A 26 -22.91 2.37 -3.06
N LYS A 27 -22.44 2.95 -4.18
CA LYS A 27 -23.26 3.22 -5.37
C LYS A 27 -23.30 2.06 -6.37
N SER A 28 -22.48 1.03 -6.16
CA SER A 28 -22.25 -0.01 -7.16
C SER A 28 -22.82 -1.35 -6.71
N ASN A 29 -23.45 -2.07 -7.65
CA ASN A 29 -23.73 -3.50 -7.52
C ASN A 29 -22.46 -4.38 -7.41
N ARG A 30 -21.26 -3.76 -7.51
CA ARG A 30 -19.95 -4.40 -7.35
C ARG A 30 -19.22 -3.94 -6.10
N ALA A 31 -19.94 -3.75 -4.99
CA ALA A 31 -19.38 -3.29 -3.72
C ALA A 31 -18.14 -4.10 -3.27
N LEU A 32 -18.17 -5.44 -3.41
CA LEU A 32 -17.04 -6.31 -3.05
C LEU A 32 -15.76 -5.99 -3.84
N GLU A 33 -15.89 -5.67 -5.13
CA GLU A 33 -14.73 -5.30 -5.97
C GLU A 33 -14.11 -3.99 -5.49
N TRP A 34 -14.95 -2.99 -5.19
CA TRP A 34 -14.52 -1.70 -4.67
C TRP A 34 -13.88 -1.80 -3.29
N ASP A 35 -14.44 -2.60 -2.39
CA ASP A 35 -13.90 -2.84 -1.05
C ASP A 35 -12.56 -3.59 -1.12
N LYS A 36 -12.40 -4.55 -2.05
CA LYS A 36 -11.09 -5.17 -2.35
C LYS A 36 -10.07 -4.16 -2.85
N HIS A 37 -10.44 -3.26 -3.76
CA HIS A 37 -9.53 -2.21 -4.21
C HIS A 37 -9.15 -1.22 -3.10
N LEU A 38 -10.09 -0.87 -2.22
CA LEU A 38 -9.80 -0.07 -1.03
C LEU A 38 -8.82 -0.78 -0.10
N LEU A 39 -9.06 -2.06 0.19
CA LEU A 39 -8.17 -2.87 1.01
C LEU A 39 -6.76 -2.94 0.39
N TYR A 40 -6.67 -3.16 -0.92
CA TYR A 40 -5.41 -3.18 -1.66
C TYR A 40 -4.68 -1.84 -1.58
N PHE A 41 -5.41 -0.73 -1.75
CA PHE A 41 -4.86 0.63 -1.59
C PHE A 41 -4.29 0.84 -0.18
N ILE A 42 -5.06 0.52 0.85
CA ILE A 42 -4.65 0.71 2.26
C ILE A 42 -3.45 -0.17 2.59
N LEU A 43 -3.46 -1.46 2.25
CA LEU A 43 -2.29 -2.32 2.50
C LEU A 43 -1.08 -1.86 1.69
N GLY A 44 -1.27 -1.44 0.44
CA GLY A 44 -0.16 -1.00 -0.42
C GLY A 44 0.55 0.28 0.04
N ILE A 45 -0.15 1.22 0.70
CA ILE A 45 0.49 2.42 1.26
C ILE A 45 1.05 2.20 2.68
N ASN A 46 0.67 1.10 3.34
CA ASN A 46 1.12 0.75 4.70
C ASN A 46 2.19 -0.36 4.71
N THR A 47 2.51 -0.92 3.55
CA THR A 47 3.47 -2.02 3.42
C THR A 47 4.37 -1.77 2.21
N CYS A 48 5.49 -2.49 2.10
CA CYS A 48 6.43 -2.34 0.99
C CYS A 48 6.27 -3.42 -0.10
N TYR A 49 5.15 -4.15 -0.13
CA TYR A 49 4.97 -5.24 -1.10
C TYR A 49 5.11 -4.76 -2.55
N LYS A 50 5.72 -5.60 -3.40
CA LYS A 50 5.56 -5.44 -4.87
C LYS A 50 4.09 -5.66 -5.23
N SER A 51 3.62 -4.97 -6.27
CA SER A 51 2.22 -5.00 -6.67
C SER A 51 1.69 -6.42 -6.88
N ASP A 52 2.36 -7.25 -7.68
CA ASP A 52 1.88 -8.59 -7.99
C ASP A 52 1.97 -9.53 -6.78
N GLU A 53 2.95 -9.33 -5.89
CA GLU A 53 3.07 -10.13 -4.66
C GLU A 53 2.01 -9.73 -3.63
N LEU A 54 1.67 -8.45 -3.50
CA LEU A 54 0.55 -8.00 -2.66
C LEU A 54 -0.77 -8.60 -3.13
N LEU A 55 -0.97 -8.68 -4.44
CA LEU A 55 -2.16 -9.27 -5.06
C LEU A 55 -2.28 -10.78 -4.76
N CYS A 56 -1.15 -11.45 -4.54
CA CYS A 56 -1.09 -12.86 -4.17
C CYS A 56 -1.28 -13.15 -2.67
N LEU A 57 -1.52 -12.14 -1.82
CA LEU A 57 -1.81 -12.38 -0.40
C LEU A 57 -3.04 -13.27 -0.23
N LYS A 58 -2.92 -14.26 0.66
CA LYS A 58 -4.01 -15.10 1.13
C LYS A 58 -4.56 -14.60 2.44
N TRP A 59 -5.79 -15.00 2.77
CA TRP A 59 -6.39 -14.64 4.05
C TRP A 59 -5.59 -15.18 5.24
N SER A 60 -5.00 -16.37 5.12
CA SER A 60 -4.09 -16.95 6.10
C SER A 60 -2.83 -16.12 6.38
N ASP A 61 -2.42 -15.24 5.47
CA ASP A 61 -1.24 -14.40 5.66
C ASP A 61 -1.55 -13.18 6.55
N ILE A 62 -2.83 -12.79 6.64
CA ILE A 62 -3.27 -11.54 7.29
C ILE A 62 -4.16 -11.82 8.52
N LEU A 63 -4.80 -12.99 8.57
CA LEU A 63 -5.71 -13.38 9.64
C LEU A 63 -5.17 -14.57 10.43
N ASN A 64 -5.51 -14.61 11.71
CA ASN A 64 -5.47 -15.82 12.49
C ASN A 64 -6.71 -16.65 12.17
N CYS A 65 -6.54 -17.72 11.39
CA CYS A 65 -7.63 -18.57 10.92
C CYS A 65 -8.42 -19.26 12.03
N ASN A 66 -7.87 -19.40 13.25
CA ASN A 66 -8.56 -20.09 14.34
C ASN A 66 -9.71 -19.26 14.92
N ASN A 67 -9.58 -17.92 14.91
CA ASN A 67 -10.56 -17.01 15.52
C ASN A 67 -10.96 -15.84 14.60
N MET A 68 -10.52 -15.86 13.34
CA MET A 68 -10.78 -14.82 12.33
C MET A 68 -10.34 -13.41 12.77
N SER A 69 -9.37 -13.32 13.68
CA SER A 69 -8.78 -12.04 14.10
C SER A 69 -7.71 -11.58 13.12
N VAL A 70 -7.55 -10.26 12.99
CA VAL A 70 -6.51 -9.66 12.15
C VAL A 70 -5.17 -9.74 12.87
N ASN A 71 -4.14 -10.26 12.19
CA ASN A 71 -2.77 -10.33 12.71
C ASN A 71 -2.22 -8.94 13.05
N ASP A 72 -1.28 -8.85 13.98
CA ASP A 72 -0.64 -7.58 14.32
C ASP A 72 0.31 -7.08 13.23
N TYR A 73 0.87 -7.99 12.44
CA TYR A 73 1.76 -7.70 11.33
C TYR A 73 1.62 -8.74 10.22
N ILE A 74 2.10 -8.39 9.04
CA ILE A 74 2.37 -9.34 7.95
C ILE A 74 3.89 -9.39 7.71
N THR A 75 4.40 -10.56 7.33
CA THR A 75 5.84 -10.78 7.09
C THR A 75 6.13 -10.79 5.60
N TYR A 76 7.14 -10.05 5.17
CA TYR A 76 7.61 -10.05 3.78
C TYR A 76 9.09 -9.67 3.68
N CYS A 77 9.87 -10.47 2.94
CA CYS A 77 11.33 -10.37 2.86
C CYS A 77 12.02 -10.31 4.23
N ASP A 78 11.54 -11.09 5.21
CA ASP A 78 12.00 -11.11 6.61
C ASP A 78 11.68 -9.86 7.44
N TYR A 79 10.98 -8.88 6.85
CA TYR A 79 10.49 -7.69 7.57
C TYR A 79 9.05 -7.90 8.05
N LYS A 80 8.76 -7.43 9.26
CA LYS A 80 7.40 -7.35 9.81
C LYS A 80 6.80 -5.97 9.51
N PHE A 81 5.69 -5.95 8.79
CA PHE A 81 4.89 -4.74 8.54
C PHE A 81 3.70 -4.73 9.49
N TYR A 82 3.80 -3.95 10.56
CA TYR A 82 2.72 -3.85 11.55
C TYR A 82 1.46 -3.21 10.94
N LEU A 83 0.32 -3.90 11.11
CA LEU A 83 -0.97 -3.43 10.64
C LEU A 83 -1.51 -2.38 11.61
N ASN A 84 -1.40 -1.12 11.22
CA ASN A 84 -1.93 -0.01 12.01
C ASN A 84 -3.48 -0.02 12.04
N THR A 85 -4.05 0.93 12.79
CA THR A 85 -5.49 1.09 12.94
C THR A 85 -6.22 1.22 11.60
N SER A 86 -5.62 1.87 10.58
CA SER A 86 -6.26 1.98 9.27
C SER A 86 -6.34 0.62 8.57
N CYS A 87 -5.30 -0.22 8.66
CA CYS A 87 -5.31 -1.58 8.11
C CYS A 87 -6.31 -2.47 8.87
N LYS A 88 -6.26 -2.46 10.20
CA LYS A 88 -7.15 -3.29 11.03
C LYS A 88 -8.62 -2.93 10.81
N ASN A 89 -8.96 -1.64 10.76
CA ASN A 89 -10.34 -1.20 10.55
C ASN A 89 -10.92 -1.68 9.21
N ILE A 90 -10.17 -1.59 8.11
CA ILE A 90 -10.68 -2.04 6.81
C ILE A 90 -10.80 -3.56 6.73
N LEU A 91 -9.87 -4.29 7.36
CA LEU A 91 -9.92 -5.76 7.43
C LEU A 91 -11.10 -6.25 8.26
N TYR A 92 -11.32 -5.69 9.46
CA TYR A 92 -12.48 -6.05 10.27
C TYR A 92 -13.81 -5.67 9.60
N TYR A 93 -13.87 -4.52 8.93
CA TYR A 93 -15.02 -4.19 8.09
C TYR A 93 -15.26 -5.24 7.00
N PHE A 94 -14.20 -5.70 6.33
CA PHE A 94 -14.31 -6.71 5.28
C PHE A 94 -14.81 -8.06 5.84
N ILE A 95 -14.23 -8.52 6.96
CA ILE A 95 -14.63 -9.77 7.63
C ILE A 95 -16.08 -9.72 8.09
N GLY A 96 -16.50 -8.62 8.73
CA GLY A 96 -17.87 -8.48 9.22
C GLY A 96 -18.91 -8.31 8.11
N LYS A 97 -18.51 -7.76 6.96
CA LYS A 97 -19.41 -7.54 5.81
C LYS A 97 -19.54 -8.77 4.91
N TYR A 98 -18.49 -9.58 4.79
CA TYR A 98 -18.43 -10.67 3.81
C TYR A 98 -18.14 -12.02 4.48
N ASN A 99 -19.16 -12.88 4.58
CA ASN A 99 -19.04 -14.22 5.18
C ASN A 99 -18.31 -15.26 4.30
N SER A 100 -17.79 -14.88 3.14
CA SER A 100 -17.23 -15.79 2.14
C SER A 100 -15.70 -15.90 2.18
N ILE A 101 -15.08 -15.69 3.35
CA ILE A 101 -13.62 -15.77 3.48
C ILE A 101 -13.19 -17.23 3.46
N LYS A 102 -12.50 -17.63 2.38
CA LYS A 102 -11.78 -18.89 2.28
C LYS A 102 -10.34 -18.64 2.73
N THR A 103 -9.92 -19.23 3.84
CA THR A 103 -8.63 -18.94 4.49
C THR A 103 -7.43 -19.16 3.58
N ASP A 104 -7.50 -20.17 2.71
CA ASP A 104 -6.49 -20.52 1.70
C ASP A 104 -6.61 -19.74 0.38
N GLY A 105 -7.70 -18.99 0.21
CA GLY A 105 -8.01 -18.19 -0.96
C GLY A 105 -7.30 -16.83 -0.95
N TYR A 106 -7.13 -16.26 -2.15
CA TYR A 106 -6.57 -14.93 -2.33
C TYR A 106 -7.51 -13.84 -1.78
N VAL A 107 -6.95 -12.90 -1.02
CA VAL A 107 -7.66 -11.69 -0.56
C VAL A 107 -8.19 -10.91 -1.76
N PHE A 108 -7.37 -10.80 -2.80
CA PHE A 108 -7.65 -10.08 -4.02
C PHE A 108 -8.04 -11.00 -5.18
N GLU A 109 -8.81 -12.07 -4.89
CA GLU A 109 -9.28 -13.00 -5.92
C GLU A 109 -10.07 -12.30 -7.03
N SER A 110 -9.76 -12.68 -8.28
CA SER A 110 -10.40 -12.19 -9.50
C SER A 110 -11.80 -12.77 -9.67
N ARG A 111 -12.75 -11.90 -10.04
CA ARG A 111 -14.12 -12.31 -10.36
C ARG A 111 -14.20 -13.16 -11.63
N SER A 112 -13.42 -12.81 -12.66
CA SER A 112 -13.47 -13.48 -13.97
C SER A 112 -12.60 -14.73 -14.04
N LYS A 113 -11.66 -14.88 -13.09
CA LYS A 113 -10.74 -16.02 -13.01
C LYS A 113 -10.73 -16.54 -11.57
N PRO A 114 -11.66 -17.44 -11.22
CA PRO A 114 -11.68 -18.05 -9.89
C PRO A 114 -10.33 -18.65 -9.53
N TYR A 115 -9.98 -18.60 -8.24
CA TYR A 115 -8.73 -19.11 -7.68
C TYR A 115 -7.46 -18.43 -8.22
N LYS A 116 -7.60 -17.28 -8.88
CA LYS A 116 -6.47 -16.44 -9.31
C LYS A 116 -6.63 -15.03 -8.76
N PRO A 117 -5.54 -14.34 -8.39
CA PRO A 117 -5.63 -12.95 -7.98
C PRO A 117 -6.00 -12.05 -9.18
N ILE A 118 -6.54 -10.86 -8.90
CA ILE A 118 -6.64 -9.79 -9.89
C ILE A 118 -5.23 -9.40 -10.35
N THR A 119 -5.08 -8.99 -11.61
CA THR A 119 -3.77 -8.58 -12.15
C THR A 119 -3.47 -7.12 -11.82
N SER A 120 -2.19 -6.78 -11.70
CA SER A 120 -1.76 -5.38 -11.53
C SER A 120 -2.21 -4.49 -12.69
N GLU A 121 -2.29 -5.01 -13.91
CA GLU A 121 -2.85 -4.30 -15.06
C GLU A 121 -4.33 -3.91 -14.85
N ALA A 122 -5.15 -4.83 -14.34
CA ALA A 122 -6.55 -4.54 -14.06
C ALA A 122 -6.71 -3.49 -12.95
N VAL A 123 -5.86 -3.55 -11.92
CA VAL A 123 -5.81 -2.50 -10.87
C VAL A 123 -5.38 -1.16 -11.47
N ASN A 124 -4.34 -1.14 -12.30
CA ASN A 124 -3.86 0.07 -12.95
C ASN A 124 -4.90 0.70 -13.88
N LYS A 125 -5.70 -0.11 -14.58
CA LYS A 125 -6.83 0.39 -15.37
C LYS A 125 -7.84 1.14 -14.49
N LYS A 126 -8.20 0.56 -13.34
CA LYS A 126 -9.08 1.21 -12.35
C LYS A 126 -8.47 2.51 -11.82
N TYR A 127 -7.18 2.49 -11.51
CA TYR A 127 -6.48 3.65 -10.95
C TYR A 127 -6.38 4.81 -11.93
N ARG A 128 -6.25 4.55 -13.23
CA ARG A 128 -6.33 5.59 -14.28
C ARG A 128 -7.68 6.30 -14.26
N THR A 129 -8.78 5.55 -14.18
CA THR A 129 -10.13 6.13 -14.05
C THR A 129 -10.24 7.00 -12.79
N ILE A 130 -9.73 6.53 -11.65
CA ILE A 130 -9.73 7.31 -10.40
C ILE A 130 -8.90 8.59 -10.54
N GLN A 131 -7.75 8.51 -11.21
CA GLN A 131 -6.87 9.65 -11.45
C GLN A 131 -7.57 10.73 -12.25
N GLU A 132 -8.27 10.34 -13.33
CA GLU A 132 -9.05 11.23 -14.19
C GLU A 132 -10.23 11.85 -13.43
N GLU A 133 -11.05 11.03 -12.76
CA GLU A 133 -12.25 11.51 -12.06
C GLU A 133 -11.94 12.40 -10.85
N LEU A 134 -10.82 12.17 -10.18
CA LEU A 134 -10.36 13.02 -9.07
C LEU A 134 -9.45 14.16 -9.52
N ASN A 135 -9.13 14.29 -10.81
CA ASN A 135 -8.17 15.28 -11.33
C ASN A 135 -6.84 15.27 -10.54
N LEU A 136 -6.28 14.09 -10.30
CA LEU A 136 -4.99 13.98 -9.61
C LEU A 136 -3.89 14.50 -10.54
N ASN A 137 -3.05 15.40 -10.03
CA ASN A 137 -1.93 16.00 -10.78
C ASN A 137 -0.69 15.10 -10.87
N PHE A 138 -0.83 13.82 -10.56
CA PHE A 138 0.24 12.84 -10.59
C PHE A 138 -0.23 11.52 -11.19
N VAL A 139 0.71 10.73 -11.70
CA VAL A 139 0.41 9.38 -12.21
C VAL A 139 0.16 8.43 -11.04
N PHE A 140 -1.09 7.97 -10.93
CA PHE A 140 -1.56 7.04 -9.92
C PHE A 140 -1.57 5.61 -10.47
N SER A 141 -0.73 4.76 -9.90
CA SER A 141 -0.59 3.35 -10.30
C SER A 141 -0.35 2.45 -9.09
N THR A 142 -0.30 1.13 -9.28
CA THR A 142 0.06 0.20 -8.22
C THR A 142 1.44 0.47 -7.63
N MET A 143 2.39 0.94 -8.45
CA MET A 143 3.72 1.36 -7.99
C MET A 143 3.66 2.62 -7.12
N SER A 144 2.69 3.51 -7.34
CA SER A 144 2.50 4.70 -6.49
C SER A 144 2.28 4.32 -5.03
N LEU A 145 1.63 3.19 -4.75
CA LEU A 145 1.35 2.77 -3.36
C LEU A 145 2.65 2.51 -2.60
N ARG A 146 3.55 1.73 -3.20
CA ARG A 146 4.83 1.40 -2.61
C ARG A 146 5.77 2.61 -2.51
N LYS A 147 5.76 3.49 -3.51
CA LYS A 147 6.48 4.77 -3.43
C LYS A 147 5.93 5.65 -2.31
N THR A 148 4.61 5.62 -2.09
CA THR A 148 3.94 6.33 -1.00
C THR A 148 4.38 5.78 0.35
N PHE A 149 4.42 4.46 0.52
CA PHE A 149 4.98 3.84 1.72
C PHE A 149 6.41 4.35 1.99
N ALA A 150 7.31 4.22 1.01
CA ALA A 150 8.69 4.67 1.16
C ALA A 150 8.81 6.16 1.49
N TYR A 151 8.04 7.02 0.80
CA TYR A 151 7.99 8.47 1.06
C TYR A 151 7.64 8.76 2.52
N TRP A 152 6.56 8.18 3.03
CA TRP A 152 6.12 8.44 4.39
C TRP A 152 7.06 7.83 5.44
N GLN A 153 7.70 6.70 5.17
CA GLN A 153 8.73 6.17 6.06
C GLN A 153 9.94 7.11 6.16
N ILE A 154 10.41 7.68 5.05
CA ILE A 154 11.48 8.69 5.04
C ILE A 154 11.04 9.93 5.82
N PHE A 155 9.81 10.41 5.58
CA PHE A 155 9.26 11.58 6.25
C PHE A 155 9.18 11.41 7.78
N TYR A 156 8.69 10.26 8.26
CA TYR A 156 8.49 10.02 9.70
C TYR A 156 9.72 9.48 10.43
N CYS A 157 10.75 8.99 9.73
CA CYS A 157 11.93 8.48 10.43
C CYS A 157 12.83 9.58 11.01
N HIS A 158 12.53 10.87 10.76
CA HIS A 158 13.22 12.02 11.37
C HIS A 158 14.76 11.91 11.35
N ARG A 159 15.34 11.51 10.20
CA ARG A 159 16.79 11.33 10.02
C ARG A 159 17.42 10.16 10.80
N ASP A 160 16.62 9.21 11.28
CA ASP A 160 17.12 7.96 11.86
C ASP A 160 17.84 7.12 10.80
N TYR A 161 19.17 7.16 10.83
CA TYR A 161 20.04 6.47 9.89
C TYR A 161 19.80 4.95 9.86
N VAL A 162 19.54 4.33 11.01
CA VAL A 162 19.31 2.88 11.10
C VAL A 162 18.01 2.52 10.37
N LYS A 163 16.93 3.28 10.59
CA LYS A 163 15.66 3.08 9.87
C LYS A 163 15.82 3.31 8.37
N MET A 164 16.53 4.37 7.97
CA MET A 164 16.77 4.66 6.55
C MET A 164 17.61 3.58 5.87
N SER A 165 18.65 3.07 6.54
CA SER A 165 19.49 1.98 6.04
C SER A 165 18.69 0.70 5.84
N LYS A 166 17.86 0.31 6.82
CA LYS A 166 16.96 -0.85 6.70
C LYS A 166 15.93 -0.69 5.59
N LEU A 167 15.37 0.51 5.43
CA LEU A 167 14.43 0.79 4.34
C LEU A 167 15.12 0.71 2.98
N LYS A 168 16.37 1.16 2.87
CA LYS A 168 17.18 1.02 1.65
C LYS A 168 17.46 -0.43 1.32
N GLU A 169 17.88 -1.22 2.31
CA GLU A 169 18.11 -2.67 2.17
C GLU A 169 16.83 -3.40 1.69
N LEU A 170 15.69 -3.12 2.33
CA LEU A 170 14.38 -3.65 1.93
C LEU A 170 14.05 -3.34 0.46
N LEU A 171 14.30 -2.11 0.00
CA LEU A 171 14.06 -1.71 -1.38
C LEU A 171 15.06 -2.34 -2.36
N HIS A 172 16.32 -2.50 -1.95
CA HIS A 172 17.38 -3.14 -2.75
C HIS A 172 17.12 -4.62 -2.96
N THR A 173 16.72 -5.37 -1.91
CA THR A 173 16.28 -6.78 -1.99
C THR A 173 15.15 -6.98 -3.00
N MET A 174 14.46 -5.89 -3.35
CA MET A 174 13.34 -5.89 -4.28
C MET A 174 13.72 -5.37 -5.68
N ASN A 175 15.01 -5.22 -5.98
CA ASN A 175 15.58 -4.70 -7.24
C ASN A 175 15.11 -3.29 -7.61
N ILE A 176 14.88 -2.46 -6.60
CA ILE A 176 14.50 -1.05 -6.79
C ILE A 176 15.74 -0.19 -6.63
N GLY A 177 15.98 0.69 -7.61
CA GLY A 177 17.24 1.40 -7.86
C GLY A 177 17.95 2.00 -6.64
N ASN A 178 19.24 2.28 -6.81
CA ASN A 178 20.18 2.49 -5.69
C ASN A 178 19.80 3.62 -4.72
N ASP A 179 19.02 4.61 -5.17
CA ASP A 179 18.62 5.77 -4.39
C ASP A 179 17.14 5.72 -3.96
N ILE A 180 16.96 5.60 -2.65
CA ILE A 180 15.68 5.56 -1.95
C ILE A 180 14.85 6.84 -2.12
N ASN A 181 15.49 8.01 -2.15
CA ASN A 181 14.83 9.30 -2.28
C ASN A 181 14.27 9.47 -3.69
N ILE A 182 15.05 9.09 -4.72
CA ILE A 182 14.58 9.07 -6.11
C ILE A 182 13.39 8.13 -6.27
N PHE A 183 13.47 6.93 -5.69
CA PHE A 183 12.36 5.98 -5.73
C PHE A 183 11.09 6.54 -5.08
N ALA A 184 11.20 7.03 -3.85
CA ALA A 184 10.10 7.59 -3.06
C ALA A 184 9.61 8.96 -3.59
N CYS A 185 10.32 9.55 -4.55
CA CYS A 185 10.12 10.93 -4.99
C CYS A 185 10.21 11.93 -3.82
N TYR A 186 11.12 11.67 -2.87
CA TYR A 186 11.39 12.51 -1.70
C TYR A 186 12.54 13.48 -2.02
N ASP A 187 12.38 14.76 -1.70
CA ASP A 187 13.44 15.76 -1.88
C ASP A 187 14.25 15.91 -0.58
N ILE A 188 15.45 15.36 -0.58
CA ILE A 188 16.38 15.42 0.56
C ILE A 188 17.18 16.72 0.61
N ASN A 189 17.23 17.49 -0.50
CA ASN A 189 18.14 18.63 -0.62
C ASN A 189 17.73 19.85 0.21
N ASN A 190 16.50 19.87 0.72
CA ASN A 190 16.04 20.88 1.68
C ASN A 190 16.60 20.69 3.09
N ASP A 191 17.39 19.63 3.33
CA ASP A 191 17.83 19.28 4.68
C ASP A 191 19.34 18.99 4.77
N LYS A 192 20.15 20.06 4.77
CA LYS A 192 21.62 20.01 4.89
C LYS A 192 22.11 20.31 6.31
N VAL A 193 21.35 19.98 7.34
CA VAL A 193 21.67 20.33 8.74
C VAL A 193 22.22 19.11 9.48
N TYR A 194 23.44 19.23 9.99
CA TYR A 194 24.02 18.29 10.96
C TYR A 194 23.80 18.83 12.37
N ILE A 195 23.27 17.99 13.27
CA ILE A 195 23.14 18.33 14.70
C ILE A 195 24.38 17.77 15.40
N ASN A 196 25.16 18.62 16.06
CA ASN A 196 26.28 18.22 16.90
C ASN A 196 25.84 18.25 18.37
N ASP A 197 25.28 17.14 18.85
CA ASP A 197 24.87 16.98 20.26
C ASP A 197 26.02 16.46 21.15
N ILE A 198 27.25 16.43 20.65
CA ILE A 198 28.43 16.08 21.45
C ILE A 198 28.75 17.27 22.36
N ASN A 199 28.12 17.30 23.53
CA ASN A 199 28.56 18.09 24.67
C ASN A 199 29.41 17.18 25.56
N LEU A 200 30.74 17.27 25.39
CA LEU A 200 31.71 16.65 26.29
C LEU A 200 31.69 17.34 27.67
#